data_AF-A0A7S0TGG7-F1
#
_entry.id   AF-A0A7S0TGG7-F1
#
_cell.length_a   1.000
_cell.length_b   1.000
_cell.length_c   1.000
_cell.angle_alpha   90.00
_cell.angle_beta   90.00
_cell.angle_gamma   90.00
#
_symmetry.space_group_name_H-M   'P 1'
#
loop_
_entity.id
_entity.type
_entity.pdbx_description
1 polymer ?
#
loop_
_entity_poly.entity_id
_entity_poly.type
_entity_poly.pdbx_seq_one_letter_code
_entity_poly.pdbx_strand_id
1 'polypeptide(L)'
;KLPFEFVDFMEGKLSEEAEDNDDDDDDDDSMLLEKKVRQFDFVFKNNQKSGAQLLRLNEQTLELSYSVWNSLFDGVIDEIMAHIADLLATETMSGCKYLCLCGGFSQSAYLQHRLFKKFGTRSQYDLCIFTPRRPILSVVDGAVRMGLRPNFISARTIGKTYGIAVQKDLDEWKRIYPDVLIPKNKVGKRVIATQNDGDKTAAKMLRAKPVINDVFLPFVRRNTLIKNGDQPIVYWLEP
;
A
#
# COMPACT_ATOMS: atom_id res chain seq x y z
N LYS A 1 0.38 -25.21 12.86
CA LYS A 1 0.62 -24.57 14.18
C LYS A 1 0.30 -23.10 14.00
N LEU A 2 -0.69 -22.59 14.73
CA LEU A 2 -0.96 -21.15 14.80
C LEU A 2 0.34 -20.42 15.22
N PRO A 3 0.59 -19.19 14.74
CA PRO A 3 1.76 -18.43 15.17
C PRO A 3 1.74 -18.31 16.70
N PHE A 4 2.89 -18.55 17.35
CA PHE A 4 3.01 -18.57 18.81
C PHE A 4 2.47 -17.28 19.45
N GLU A 5 2.69 -16.13 18.80
CA GLU A 5 2.20 -14.82 19.24
C GLU A 5 0.68 -14.65 19.21
N PHE A 6 -0.06 -15.46 18.45
CA PHE A 6 -1.52 -15.35 18.40
C PHE A 6 -2.16 -15.95 19.66
N VAL A 7 -1.56 -17.01 20.21
CA VAL A 7 -2.05 -17.63 21.44
C VAL A 7 -1.79 -16.68 22.61
N ASP A 8 -0.56 -16.16 22.73
CA ASP A 8 -0.20 -15.19 23.77
C ASP A 8 -1.04 -13.90 23.68
N PHE A 9 -1.35 -13.43 22.47
CA PHE A 9 -2.24 -12.29 22.25
C PHE A 9 -3.68 -12.56 22.69
N MET A 10 -4.22 -13.73 22.33
CA MET A 10 -5.57 -14.12 22.73
C MET A 10 -5.66 -14.36 24.23
N GLU A 11 -4.64 -14.96 24.84
CA GLU A 11 -4.53 -15.18 26.28
C GLU A 11 -4.48 -13.85 27.04
N GLY A 12 -3.67 -12.88 26.56
CA GLY A 12 -3.65 -11.52 27.11
C GLY A 12 -4.99 -10.78 26.99
N LYS A 13 -5.73 -11.00 25.89
CA LYS A 13 -7.07 -10.42 25.72
C LYS A 13 -8.13 -11.07 26.60
N LEU A 14 -8.05 -12.38 26.79
CA LEU A 14 -8.94 -13.13 27.68
C LEU A 14 -8.69 -12.78 29.16
N SER A 15 -7.44 -12.55 29.56
CA SER A 15 -7.13 -12.10 30.92
C SER A 15 -7.58 -10.66 31.20
N GLU A 16 -7.51 -9.76 30.21
CA GLU A 16 -8.02 -8.39 30.35
C GLU A 16 -9.55 -8.32 30.50
N GLU A 17 -10.28 -9.32 29.99
CA GLU A 17 -11.75 -9.42 30.12
C GLU A 17 -12.20 -10.17 31.40
N ALA A 18 -11.30 -10.90 32.06
CA ALA A 18 -11.59 -11.72 33.23
C ALA A 18 -11.39 -11.01 34.59
N GLU A 19 -10.81 -9.80 34.61
CA GLU A 19 -10.52 -9.07 35.87
C GLU A 19 -11.74 -8.34 36.48
N ASP A 20 -12.95 -8.45 35.91
CA ASP A 20 -14.14 -7.71 36.39
C ASP A 20 -15.36 -8.57 36.81
N ASN A 21 -15.27 -9.92 36.83
CA ASN A 21 -16.40 -10.77 37.23
C ASN A 21 -16.01 -11.77 38.34
N ASP A 22 -15.96 -11.31 39.59
CA ASP A 22 -15.91 -12.13 40.80
C ASP A 22 -17.32 -12.63 41.22
N ASP A 23 -18.10 -13.18 40.29
CA ASP A 23 -19.39 -13.84 40.60
C ASP A 23 -19.35 -15.32 40.15
N ASP A 24 -19.31 -16.21 41.15
CA ASP A 24 -19.27 -17.68 41.06
C ASP A 24 -20.56 -18.30 40.47
N ASP A 25 -20.86 -18.10 39.18
CA ASP A 25 -21.93 -18.82 38.47
C ASP A 25 -21.46 -19.36 37.09
N ASP A 26 -20.50 -20.30 37.10
CA ASP A 26 -19.98 -21.01 35.91
C ASP A 26 -21.09 -21.65 35.04
N ASP A 27 -22.23 -22.01 35.63
CA ASP A 27 -23.37 -22.60 34.93
C ASP A 27 -24.09 -21.58 34.01
N ASP A 28 -24.11 -20.29 34.37
CA ASP A 28 -24.80 -19.25 33.60
C ASP A 28 -23.99 -18.87 32.34
N ASP A 29 -22.66 -18.85 32.44
CA ASP A 29 -21.77 -18.56 31.31
C ASP A 29 -21.78 -19.66 30.25
N SER A 30 -21.82 -20.93 30.67
CA SER A 30 -21.96 -22.07 29.76
C SER A 30 -23.28 -22.03 29.00
N MET A 31 -24.39 -21.73 29.69
CA MET A 31 -25.70 -21.54 29.06
C MET A 31 -25.73 -20.36 28.08
N LEU A 32 -25.05 -19.26 28.42
CA LEU A 32 -24.95 -18.08 27.56
C LEU A 32 -24.17 -18.40 26.28
N LEU A 33 -23.06 -19.15 26.38
CA LEU A 33 -22.25 -19.57 25.24
C LEU A 33 -23.04 -20.46 24.28
N GLU A 34 -23.73 -21.48 24.80
CA GLU A 34 -24.60 -22.34 24.00
C GLU A 34 -25.67 -21.55 23.26
N LYS A 35 -26.30 -20.58 23.93
CA LYS A 35 -27.32 -19.72 23.34
C LYS A 35 -26.76 -18.88 22.20
N LYS A 36 -25.57 -18.30 22.36
CA LYS A 36 -24.88 -17.56 21.28
C LYS A 36 -24.53 -18.47 20.11
N VAL A 37 -23.98 -19.67 20.35
CA VAL A 37 -23.64 -20.62 19.28
C VAL A 37 -24.88 -21.04 18.49
N ARG A 38 -26.00 -21.32 19.16
CA ARG A 38 -27.29 -21.63 18.49
C ARG A 38 -27.81 -20.45 17.67
N GLN A 39 -27.70 -19.23 18.19
CA GLN A 39 -28.09 -18.03 17.47
C GLN A 39 -27.25 -17.85 16.19
N PHE A 40 -25.93 -17.99 16.29
CA PHE A 40 -25.04 -17.89 15.14
C PHE A 40 -25.26 -19.02 14.13
N ASP A 41 -25.40 -20.27 14.56
CA ASP A 41 -25.69 -21.42 13.69
C ASP A 41 -27.00 -21.21 12.91
N PHE A 42 -28.03 -20.65 13.55
CA PHE A 42 -29.29 -20.28 12.90
C PHE A 42 -29.10 -19.22 11.81
N VAL A 43 -28.32 -18.16 12.09
CA VAL A 43 -28.01 -17.11 11.10
C VAL A 43 -27.27 -17.70 9.89
N PHE A 44 -26.27 -18.57 10.12
CA PHE A 44 -25.51 -19.20 9.04
C PHE A 44 -26.34 -20.17 8.21
N LYS A 45 -27.22 -20.96 8.82
CA LYS A 45 -28.15 -21.87 8.12
C LYS A 45 -29.17 -21.14 7.25
N ASN A 46 -29.62 -19.94 7.65
CA ASN A 46 -30.51 -19.15 6.80
C ASN A 46 -29.79 -18.58 5.57
N ASN A 47 -28.49 -18.31 5.66
CA ASN A 47 -27.69 -17.79 4.55
C ASN A 47 -27.17 -18.87 3.60
N GLN A 48 -26.93 -20.08 4.09
CA GLN A 48 -26.54 -21.24 3.28
C GLN A 48 -27.64 -22.30 3.39
N LYS A 49 -28.44 -22.51 2.33
CA LYS A 49 -29.53 -23.51 2.21
C LYS A 49 -29.06 -24.97 2.42
N SER A 50 -28.49 -25.29 3.58
CA SER A 50 -27.93 -26.58 3.95
C SER A 50 -28.44 -26.96 5.33
N GLY A 51 -29.04 -28.14 5.44
CA GLY A 51 -29.57 -28.67 6.71
C GLY A 51 -28.49 -29.19 7.67
N ALA A 52 -27.20 -29.05 7.34
CA ALA A 52 -26.10 -29.49 8.18
C ALA A 52 -25.85 -28.54 9.36
N GLN A 53 -25.43 -29.07 10.51
CA GLN A 53 -24.95 -28.28 11.64
C GLN A 53 -23.63 -27.60 11.27
N LEU A 54 -23.56 -26.27 11.35
CA LEU A 54 -22.44 -25.47 10.84
C LEU A 54 -21.51 -25.00 11.96
N LEU A 55 -22.04 -24.87 13.18
CA LEU A 55 -21.28 -24.64 14.41
C LEU A 55 -21.69 -25.67 15.47
N ARG A 56 -20.70 -26.18 16.20
CA ARG A 56 -20.92 -27.08 17.32
C ARG A 56 -20.00 -26.69 18.48
N LEU A 57 -20.58 -26.53 19.65
CA LEU A 57 -19.86 -26.35 20.90
C LEU A 57 -19.78 -27.69 21.62
N ASN A 58 -18.58 -28.09 22.00
CA ASN A 58 -18.32 -29.14 22.98
C ASN A 58 -17.69 -28.49 24.23
N GLU A 59 -17.58 -29.24 25.33
CA GLU A 59 -17.10 -28.75 26.64
C GLU A 59 -15.84 -27.86 26.57
N GLN A 60 -14.89 -28.16 25.67
CA GLN A 60 -13.63 -27.41 25.54
C GLN A 60 -13.33 -26.93 24.11
N THR A 61 -14.22 -27.19 23.14
CA THR A 61 -13.92 -26.94 21.73
C THR A 61 -15.11 -26.37 20.97
N LEU A 62 -14.84 -25.34 20.15
CA LEU A 62 -15.78 -24.84 19.16
C LEU A 62 -15.39 -25.40 17.79
N GLU A 63 -16.23 -26.26 17.25
CA GLU A 63 -16.10 -26.82 15.91
C GLU A 63 -16.86 -25.94 14.91
N LEU A 64 -16.16 -25.55 13.83
CA LEU A 64 -16.70 -24.73 12.76
C LEU A 64 -16.63 -25.50 11.45
N SER A 65 -17.72 -25.48 10.69
CA SER A 65 -17.69 -25.95 9.31
C SER A 65 -16.74 -25.07 8.47
N TYR A 66 -16.19 -25.66 7.41
CA TYR A 66 -15.28 -24.95 6.49
C TYR A 66 -15.95 -23.73 5.85
N SER A 67 -17.26 -23.79 5.60
CA SER A 67 -18.00 -22.68 5.00
C SER A 67 -18.16 -21.51 5.96
N VAL A 68 -18.43 -21.76 7.24
CA VAL A 68 -18.43 -20.72 8.28
C VAL A 68 -17.03 -20.14 8.43
N TRP A 69 -16.01 -20.98 8.57
CA TRP A 69 -14.62 -20.53 8.71
C TRP A 69 -14.22 -19.59 7.57
N ASN A 70 -14.49 -19.94 6.32
CA ASN A 70 -14.17 -19.10 5.18
C ASN A 70 -14.96 -17.78 5.16
N SER A 71 -16.24 -17.81 5.56
CA SER A 71 -17.08 -16.61 5.58
C SER A 71 -16.56 -15.52 6.54
N LEU A 72 -15.85 -15.91 7.60
CA LEU A 72 -15.18 -14.96 8.51
C LEU A 72 -14.08 -14.15 7.80
N PHE A 73 -13.48 -14.70 6.74
CA PHE A 73 -12.44 -14.04 5.96
C PHE A 73 -12.95 -13.39 4.68
N ASP A 74 -14.23 -13.55 4.33
CA ASP A 74 -14.76 -13.03 3.06
C ASP A 74 -14.62 -11.52 2.97
N GLY A 75 -14.88 -10.77 4.06
CA GLY A 75 -14.71 -9.31 4.06
C GLY A 75 -13.29 -8.88 3.67
N VAL A 76 -12.27 -9.49 4.27
CA VAL A 76 -10.86 -9.16 3.97
C VAL A 76 -10.45 -9.65 2.58
N ILE A 77 -10.86 -10.86 2.20
CA ILE A 77 -10.50 -11.43 0.90
C ILE A 77 -11.17 -10.66 -0.23
N ASP A 78 -12.42 -10.24 -0.08
CA ASP A 78 -13.16 -9.47 -1.08
C ASP A 78 -12.50 -8.11 -1.34
N GLU A 79 -12.04 -7.43 -0.28
CA GLU A 79 -11.25 -6.20 -0.41
C GLU A 79 -9.93 -6.42 -1.17
N ILE A 80 -9.20 -7.51 -0.87
CA ILE A 80 -7.99 -7.88 -1.62
C ILE A 80 -8.33 -8.11 -3.11
N MET A 81 -9.43 -8.81 -3.39
CA MET A 81 -9.87 -9.09 -4.75
C MET A 81 -10.32 -7.82 -5.49
N ALA A 82 -10.92 -6.86 -4.80
CA ALA A 82 -11.28 -5.57 -5.39
C ALA A 82 -10.01 -4.78 -5.72
N HIS A 83 -9.10 -4.67 -4.75
CA HIS A 83 -7.86 -3.92 -4.90
C HIS A 83 -6.99 -4.44 -6.05
N ILE A 84 -6.84 -5.76 -6.20
CA ILE A 84 -6.10 -6.35 -7.33
C ILE A 84 -6.77 -6.00 -8.66
N ALA A 85 -8.10 -6.02 -8.74
CA ALA A 85 -8.81 -5.66 -9.96
C ALA A 85 -8.59 -4.19 -10.32
N ASP A 86 -8.64 -3.29 -9.34
CA ASP A 86 -8.39 -1.85 -9.53
C ASP A 86 -6.95 -1.60 -10.03
N LEU A 87 -5.96 -2.29 -9.45
CA LEU A 87 -4.58 -2.20 -9.90
C LEU A 87 -4.41 -2.67 -11.34
N LEU A 88 -5.02 -3.80 -11.71
CA LEU A 88 -4.94 -4.35 -13.07
C LEU A 88 -5.67 -3.49 -14.11
N ALA A 89 -6.64 -2.68 -13.68
CA ALA A 89 -7.32 -1.72 -14.55
C ALA A 89 -6.46 -0.47 -14.86
N THR A 90 -5.37 -0.23 -14.12
CA THR A 90 -4.48 0.90 -14.40
C THR A 90 -3.64 0.69 -15.66
N GLU A 91 -3.42 1.75 -16.44
CA GLU A 91 -2.56 1.69 -17.63
C GLU A 91 -1.15 1.18 -17.33
N THR A 92 -0.61 1.50 -16.15
CA THR A 92 0.72 1.04 -15.70
C THR A 92 0.83 -0.47 -15.53
N MET A 93 -0.29 -1.16 -15.37
CA MET A 93 -0.36 -2.62 -15.22
C MET A 93 -0.84 -3.30 -16.51
N SER A 94 -1.00 -2.55 -17.60
CA SER A 94 -1.33 -3.11 -18.91
C SER A 94 -0.28 -4.15 -19.32
N GLY A 95 -0.75 -5.34 -19.66
CA GLY A 95 0.11 -6.47 -20.03
C GLY A 95 0.74 -7.21 -18.85
N CYS A 96 0.25 -7.03 -17.62
CA CYS A 96 0.62 -7.88 -16.49
C CYS A 96 0.31 -9.36 -16.80
N LYS A 97 1.27 -10.25 -16.54
CA LYS A 97 1.16 -11.69 -16.83
C LYS A 97 1.27 -12.58 -15.61
N TYR A 98 1.83 -12.07 -14.52
CA TYR A 98 2.24 -12.87 -13.38
C TYR A 98 1.74 -12.25 -12.09
N LEU A 99 1.23 -13.10 -11.20
CA LEU A 99 0.88 -12.71 -9.83
C LEU A 99 1.62 -13.66 -8.87
N CYS A 100 2.62 -13.12 -8.18
CA CYS A 100 3.39 -13.87 -7.20
C CYS A 100 2.80 -13.68 -5.79
N LEU A 101 2.43 -14.77 -5.13
CA LEU A 101 1.82 -14.72 -3.80
C LEU A 101 2.90 -14.87 -2.71
N CYS A 102 3.14 -13.79 -1.96
CA CYS A 102 4.16 -13.73 -0.91
C CYS A 102 3.56 -13.49 0.48
N GLY A 103 4.32 -13.77 1.54
CA GLY A 103 3.91 -13.55 2.94
C GLY A 103 3.14 -14.74 3.56
N GLY A 104 2.86 -14.69 4.86
CA GLY A 104 2.19 -15.79 5.57
C GLY A 104 0.80 -16.11 5.04
N PHE A 105 -0.02 -15.08 4.83
CA PHE A 105 -1.42 -15.22 4.43
C PHE A 105 -1.60 -15.79 3.00
N SER A 106 -0.59 -15.63 2.13
CA SER A 106 -0.59 -16.25 0.80
C SER A 106 -0.63 -17.78 0.82
N GLN A 107 -0.34 -18.43 1.94
CA GLN A 107 -0.46 -19.88 2.11
C GLN A 107 -1.90 -20.34 2.35
N SER A 108 -2.85 -19.41 2.58
CA SER A 108 -4.26 -19.75 2.74
C SER A 108 -4.80 -20.38 1.45
N ALA A 109 -5.25 -21.63 1.56
CA ALA A 109 -5.88 -22.36 0.45
C ALA A 109 -7.14 -21.63 -0.04
N TYR A 110 -7.90 -21.01 0.87
CA TYR A 110 -9.10 -20.26 0.51
C TYR A 110 -8.76 -19.01 -0.30
N LEU A 111 -7.77 -18.22 0.13
CA LEU A 111 -7.30 -17.05 -0.62
C LEU A 111 -6.79 -17.45 -2.01
N GLN A 112 -5.93 -18.48 -2.08
CA GLN A 112 -5.42 -18.97 -3.36
C GLN A 112 -6.55 -19.38 -4.27
N HIS A 113 -7.50 -20.19 -3.80
CA HIS A 113 -8.65 -20.62 -4.61
C HIS A 113 -9.42 -19.42 -5.18
N ARG A 114 -9.72 -18.42 -4.34
CA ARG A 114 -10.41 -17.19 -4.77
C ARG A 114 -9.60 -16.43 -5.83
N LEU A 115 -8.28 -16.33 -5.66
CA LEU A 115 -7.37 -15.66 -6.60
C LEU A 115 -7.31 -16.39 -7.94
N PHE A 116 -7.06 -17.70 -7.93
CA PHE A 116 -7.02 -18.53 -9.15
C PHE A 116 -8.35 -18.48 -9.89
N LYS A 117 -9.48 -18.51 -9.18
CA LYS A 117 -10.81 -18.42 -9.78
C LYS A 117 -11.06 -17.07 -10.45
N LYS A 118 -10.68 -15.96 -9.80
CA LYS A 118 -10.98 -14.61 -10.30
C LYS A 118 -9.97 -14.10 -11.35
N PHE A 119 -8.69 -14.42 -11.16
CA PHE A 119 -7.58 -13.82 -11.91
C PHE A 119 -6.69 -14.84 -12.64
N GLY A 120 -6.85 -16.13 -12.38
CA GLY A 120 -5.97 -17.16 -12.92
C GLY A 120 -6.10 -17.34 -14.44
N THR A 121 -5.37 -18.33 -14.93
CA THR A 121 -5.41 -18.77 -16.32
C THR A 121 -6.84 -19.19 -16.65
N ARG A 122 -7.40 -18.69 -17.76
CA ARG A 122 -8.85 -18.79 -18.15
C ARG A 122 -9.80 -17.76 -17.56
N SER A 123 -9.34 -16.82 -16.74
CA SER A 123 -10.12 -15.61 -16.40
C SER A 123 -9.92 -14.53 -17.46
N GLN A 124 -10.67 -13.43 -17.37
CA GLN A 124 -10.45 -12.24 -18.23
C GLN A 124 -9.06 -11.61 -18.07
N TYR A 125 -8.37 -11.88 -16.95
CA TYR A 125 -7.04 -11.33 -16.65
C TYR A 125 -5.90 -12.25 -17.10
N ASP A 126 -6.18 -13.54 -17.30
CA ASP A 126 -5.22 -14.58 -17.73
C ASP A 126 -3.86 -14.57 -17.00
N LEU A 127 -3.86 -14.36 -15.68
CA LEU A 127 -2.61 -14.30 -14.91
C LEU A 127 -2.08 -15.71 -14.62
N CYS A 128 -0.76 -15.85 -14.78
CA CYS A 128 0.01 -16.94 -14.21
C CYS A 128 0.24 -16.65 -12.72
N ILE A 129 -0.62 -17.21 -11.87
CA ILE A 129 -0.50 -17.08 -10.43
C ILE A 129 0.41 -18.19 -9.90
N PHE A 130 1.40 -17.84 -9.09
CA PHE A 130 2.27 -18.82 -8.45
C PHE A 130 2.62 -18.42 -7.02
N THR A 131 2.79 -19.44 -6.18
CA THR A 131 3.17 -19.30 -4.78
C THR A 131 4.56 -19.91 -4.59
N PRO A 132 5.57 -19.16 -4.14
CA PRO A 132 6.88 -19.71 -3.82
C PRO A 132 6.79 -20.83 -2.79
N ARG A 133 7.78 -21.73 -2.74
CA ARG A 133 7.80 -22.85 -1.77
C ARG A 133 7.71 -22.37 -0.32
N ARG A 134 8.28 -21.21 0.01
CA ARG A 134 8.23 -20.58 1.34
C ARG A 134 7.83 -19.11 1.22
N PRO A 135 6.52 -18.81 1.09
CA PRO A 135 6.06 -17.44 0.83
C PRO A 135 6.47 -16.44 1.92
N ILE A 136 6.48 -16.88 3.18
CA ILE A 136 6.90 -16.06 4.32
C ILE A 136 8.38 -15.63 4.25
N LEU A 137 9.25 -16.40 3.59
CA LEU A 137 10.67 -16.09 3.43
C LEU A 137 11.01 -15.44 2.09
N SER A 138 10.05 -15.32 1.18
CA SER A 138 10.33 -14.97 -0.22
C SER A 138 10.92 -13.56 -0.38
N VAL A 139 10.50 -12.62 0.47
CA VAL A 139 11.06 -11.26 0.48
C VAL A 139 12.52 -11.26 0.95
N VAL A 140 12.82 -11.97 2.03
CA VAL A 140 14.19 -12.06 2.58
C VAL A 140 15.12 -12.81 1.62
N ASP A 141 14.66 -13.92 1.05
CA ASP A 141 15.43 -14.67 0.04
C ASP A 141 15.76 -13.78 -1.18
N GLY A 142 14.78 -12.99 -1.66
CA GLY A 142 15.01 -12.00 -2.71
C GLY A 142 16.04 -10.93 -2.33
N ALA A 143 15.97 -10.40 -1.11
CA ALA A 143 16.91 -9.40 -0.61
C ALA A 143 18.35 -9.94 -0.49
N VAL A 144 18.52 -11.16 0.01
CA VAL A 144 19.84 -11.81 0.10
C VAL A 144 20.41 -12.04 -1.29
N ARG A 145 19.60 -12.55 -2.24
CA ARG A 145 20.02 -12.72 -3.64
C ARG A 145 20.45 -11.41 -4.29
N MET A 146 19.72 -10.32 -4.02
CA MET A 146 20.07 -8.99 -4.48
C MET A 146 21.42 -8.52 -3.90
N GLY A 147 21.65 -8.75 -2.60
CA GLY A 147 22.92 -8.40 -1.95
C GLY A 147 24.12 -9.19 -2.47
N LEU A 148 23.93 -10.49 -2.75
CA LEU A 148 24.96 -11.36 -3.33
C LEU A 148 25.25 -11.06 -4.80
N ARG A 149 24.29 -10.47 -5.52
CA ARG A 149 24.41 -10.14 -6.95
C ARG A 149 23.94 -8.71 -7.19
N PRO A 150 24.81 -7.70 -7.00
CA PRO A 150 24.45 -6.28 -7.12
C PRO A 150 23.87 -5.92 -8.51
N ASN A 151 24.31 -6.63 -9.55
CA ASN A 151 23.88 -6.44 -10.93
C ASN A 151 22.56 -7.18 -11.27
N PHE A 152 21.91 -7.82 -10.30
CA PHE A 152 20.65 -8.55 -10.51
C PHE A 152 19.49 -7.61 -10.87
N ILE A 153 19.47 -6.40 -10.29
CA ILE A 153 18.47 -5.38 -10.60
C ILE A 153 19.05 -4.43 -11.65
N SER A 154 18.47 -4.45 -12.85
CA SER A 154 18.87 -3.56 -13.95
C SER A 154 18.22 -2.18 -13.88
N ALA A 155 17.03 -2.09 -13.28
CA ALA A 155 16.26 -0.85 -13.19
C ALA A 155 15.33 -0.83 -11.97
N ARG A 156 14.97 0.38 -11.51
CA ARG A 156 13.97 0.61 -10.46
C ARG A 156 13.05 1.77 -10.81
N THR A 157 11.79 1.63 -10.45
CA THR A 157 10.80 2.70 -10.55
C THR A 157 10.76 3.49 -9.25
N ILE A 158 10.76 4.82 -9.35
CA ILE A 158 10.83 5.68 -8.17
C ILE A 158 9.44 5.97 -7.61
N GLY A 159 9.24 5.76 -6.30
CA GLY A 159 7.93 5.94 -5.65
C GLY A 159 7.54 7.40 -5.34
N LYS A 160 8.48 8.36 -5.43
CA LYS A 160 8.27 9.77 -5.09
C LYS A 160 8.87 10.70 -6.15
N THR A 161 8.29 11.89 -6.26
CA THR A 161 8.86 12.99 -7.05
C THR A 161 9.90 13.69 -6.18
N TYR A 162 11.12 13.85 -6.69
CA TYR A 162 12.21 14.58 -6.05
C TYR A 162 12.48 15.88 -6.80
N GLY A 163 12.70 16.93 -6.04
CA GLY A 163 12.86 18.28 -6.57
C GLY A 163 13.50 19.19 -5.54
N ILE A 164 13.81 20.40 -5.97
CA ILE A 164 14.33 21.47 -5.12
C ILE A 164 13.36 22.64 -5.13
N ALA A 165 13.32 23.38 -4.02
CA ALA A 165 12.66 24.68 -3.98
C ALA A 165 13.58 25.71 -4.63
N VAL A 166 13.07 26.39 -5.66
CA VAL A 166 13.82 27.42 -6.40
C VAL A 166 13.07 28.73 -6.41
N GLN A 167 13.81 29.78 -6.71
CA GLN A 167 13.26 31.10 -6.94
C GLN A 167 13.18 31.38 -8.44
N LYS A 168 12.02 31.80 -8.94
CA LYS A 168 11.78 32.10 -10.37
C LYS A 168 11.42 33.56 -10.59
N ASP A 169 11.76 34.11 -11.76
CA ASP A 169 11.41 35.47 -12.12
C ASP A 169 9.90 35.56 -12.41
N LEU A 170 9.23 36.56 -11.82
CA LEU A 170 7.76 36.65 -11.86
C LEU A 170 7.25 36.89 -13.29
N ASP A 171 7.95 37.74 -14.05
CA ASP A 171 7.53 38.13 -15.40
C ASP A 171 7.70 36.96 -16.39
N GLU A 172 8.81 36.22 -16.28
CA GLU A 172 9.05 35.00 -17.07
C GLU A 172 8.00 33.93 -16.75
N TRP A 173 7.70 33.73 -15.46
CA TRP A 173 6.69 32.76 -15.04
C TRP A 173 5.30 33.09 -15.61
N LYS A 174 4.87 34.35 -15.55
CA LYS A 174 3.59 34.79 -16.12
C LYS A 174 3.54 34.67 -17.65
N ARG A 175 4.68 34.81 -18.32
CA ARG A 175 4.79 34.58 -19.78
C ARG A 175 4.52 33.12 -20.13
N ILE A 176 5.06 32.19 -19.34
CA ILE A 176 4.93 30.74 -19.58
C ILE A 176 3.56 30.22 -19.09
N TYR A 177 3.08 30.74 -17.97
CA TYR A 177 1.86 30.31 -17.29
C TYR A 177 0.94 31.51 -17.01
N PRO A 178 0.26 32.06 -18.03
CA PRO A 178 -0.53 33.28 -17.90
C PRO A 178 -1.71 33.15 -16.93
N ASP A 179 -2.32 31.97 -16.84
CA ASP A 179 -3.55 31.73 -16.07
C ASP A 179 -3.29 31.26 -14.63
N VAL A 180 -2.02 31.06 -14.23
CA VAL A 180 -1.70 30.52 -12.90
C VAL A 180 -1.80 31.61 -11.84
N LEU A 181 -2.68 31.40 -10.87
CA LEU A 181 -2.79 32.27 -9.69
C LEU A 181 -1.57 32.08 -8.78
N ILE A 182 -0.80 33.15 -8.59
CA ILE A 182 0.37 33.14 -7.70
C ILE A 182 -0.04 33.70 -6.33
N PRO A 183 0.11 32.92 -5.24
CA PRO A 183 -0.16 33.41 -3.89
C PRO A 183 0.69 34.64 -3.54
N LYS A 184 0.08 35.68 -2.99
CA LYS A 184 0.78 36.93 -2.64
C LYS A 184 1.96 36.72 -1.67
N ASN A 185 1.83 35.75 -0.75
CA ASN A 185 2.88 35.38 0.20
C ASN A 185 4.10 34.69 -0.43
N LYS A 186 3.99 34.22 -1.68
CA LYS A 186 5.11 33.63 -2.43
C LYS A 186 5.84 34.67 -3.30
N VAL A 187 5.29 35.87 -3.46
CA VAL A 187 5.92 36.94 -4.25
C VAL A 187 6.95 37.68 -3.38
N GLY A 188 8.20 37.64 -3.81
CA GLY A 188 9.32 38.32 -3.18
C GLY A 188 9.99 39.33 -4.10
N LYS A 189 11.09 39.90 -3.62
CA LYS A 189 12.00 40.73 -4.43
C LYS A 189 13.41 40.18 -4.31
N ARG A 190 14.06 39.95 -5.45
CA ARG A 190 15.48 39.63 -5.51
C ARG A 190 16.25 40.87 -5.94
N VAL A 191 17.24 41.25 -5.15
CA VAL A 191 18.14 42.35 -5.48
C VAL A 191 19.32 41.77 -6.27
N ILE A 192 19.52 42.27 -7.49
CA ILE A 192 20.63 41.87 -8.36
C ILE A 192 21.55 43.07 -8.53
N ALA A 193 22.84 42.88 -8.26
CA ALA A 193 23.87 43.86 -8.57
C ALA A 193 24.32 43.66 -10.02
N THR A 194 24.03 44.61 -10.90
CA THR A 194 24.56 44.62 -12.26
C THR A 194 25.80 45.49 -12.31
N GLN A 195 26.93 44.92 -12.75
CA GLN A 195 28.14 45.67 -13.08
C GLN A 195 28.06 46.02 -14.57
N ASN A 196 28.14 47.30 -14.93
CA ASN A 196 28.32 47.68 -16.33
C ASN A 196 29.79 47.46 -16.67
N ASP A 197 30.06 46.57 -17.61
CA ASP A 197 31.40 46.10 -18.01
C ASP A 197 32.32 47.18 -18.62
N GLY A 198 31.84 48.43 -18.72
CA GLY A 198 32.52 49.52 -19.42
C GLY A 198 33.10 50.64 -18.54
N ASP A 199 32.86 50.67 -17.23
CA ASP A 199 33.36 51.78 -16.41
C ASP A 199 33.64 51.34 -14.97
N LYS A 200 34.92 51.31 -14.59
CA LYS A 200 35.38 50.92 -13.24
C LYS A 200 34.93 51.90 -12.15
N THR A 201 34.27 53.00 -12.54
CA THR A 201 33.80 54.08 -11.68
C THR A 201 32.27 54.13 -11.53
N ALA A 202 31.52 53.27 -12.23
CA ALA A 202 30.06 53.24 -12.14
C ALA A 202 29.60 52.54 -10.85
N ALA A 203 28.88 53.27 -9.99
CA ALA A 203 28.25 52.72 -8.80
C ALA A 203 27.40 51.49 -9.17
N LYS A 204 27.55 50.39 -8.41
CA LYS A 204 26.72 49.17 -8.57
C LYS A 204 25.24 49.55 -8.44
N MET A 205 24.51 49.58 -9.55
CA MET A 205 23.05 49.75 -9.49
C MET A 205 22.42 48.45 -8.98
N LEU A 206 21.73 48.53 -7.86
CA LEU A 206 20.91 47.45 -7.33
C LEU A 206 19.53 47.53 -7.97
N ARG A 207 19.17 46.57 -8.82
CA ARG A 207 17.81 46.45 -9.35
C ARG A 207 17.06 45.38 -8.57
N ALA A 208 15.91 45.75 -8.01
CA ALA A 208 15.00 44.79 -7.38
C ALA A 208 14.07 44.21 -8.46
N LYS A 209 14.18 42.90 -8.71
CA LYS A 209 13.26 42.17 -9.59
C LYS A 209 12.20 41.42 -8.77
N PRO A 210 10.93 41.42 -9.19
CA PRO A 210 9.90 40.61 -8.56
C PRO A 210 10.13 39.12 -8.88
N VAL A 211 9.98 38.27 -7.88
CA VAL A 211 10.27 36.84 -7.97
C VAL A 211 9.22 36.02 -7.25
N ILE A 212 9.13 34.74 -7.59
CA ILE A 212 8.30 33.74 -6.90
C ILE A 212 9.25 32.84 -6.10
N ASN A 213 9.02 32.78 -4.79
CA ASN A 213 9.78 31.94 -3.87
C ASN A 213 9.14 30.54 -3.77
N ASP A 214 9.96 29.56 -3.38
CA ASP A 214 9.57 28.16 -3.12
C ASP A 214 8.83 27.47 -4.27
N VAL A 215 9.22 27.76 -5.51
CA VAL A 215 8.70 27.03 -6.66
C VAL A 215 9.32 25.64 -6.64
N PHE A 216 8.50 24.59 -6.57
CA PHE A 216 8.98 23.22 -6.60
C PHE A 216 9.41 22.85 -8.01
N LEU A 217 10.72 22.64 -8.21
CA LEU A 217 11.30 22.21 -9.47
C LEU A 217 11.66 20.72 -9.40
N PRO A 218 10.84 19.83 -10.01
CA PRO A 218 11.12 18.41 -10.01
C PRO A 218 12.25 18.07 -10.99
N PHE A 219 13.34 17.48 -10.51
CA PHE A 219 14.37 16.89 -11.37
C PHE A 219 14.15 15.38 -11.58
N VAL A 220 13.30 14.75 -10.76
CA VAL A 220 12.92 13.34 -10.89
C VAL A 220 11.44 13.20 -10.56
N ARG A 221 10.65 12.56 -11.43
CA ARG A 221 9.20 12.36 -11.20
C ARG A 221 8.89 10.98 -10.65
N ARG A 222 7.85 10.89 -9.83
CA ARG A 222 7.25 9.60 -9.43
C ARG A 222 6.94 8.76 -10.67
N ASN A 223 7.13 7.46 -10.55
CA ASN A 223 6.96 6.45 -11.61
C ASN A 223 7.99 6.53 -12.75
N THR A 224 9.04 7.35 -12.62
CA THR A 224 10.17 7.30 -13.56
C THR A 224 10.98 6.02 -13.33
N LEU A 225 11.32 5.33 -14.42
CA LEU A 225 12.21 4.17 -14.42
C LEU A 225 13.67 4.66 -14.48
N ILE A 226 14.51 4.26 -13.53
CA ILE A 226 15.96 4.51 -13.52
C ILE A 226 16.67 3.18 -13.75
N LYS A 227 17.56 3.12 -14.75
CA LYS A 227 18.45 1.98 -14.99
C LYS A 227 19.84 2.23 -14.42
N ASN A 228 20.56 1.15 -14.10
CA ASN A 228 21.97 1.26 -13.75
C ASN A 228 22.77 1.77 -14.95
N GLY A 229 23.42 2.93 -14.80
CA GLY A 229 24.19 3.59 -15.85
C GLY A 229 23.46 4.68 -16.63
N ASP A 230 22.18 4.92 -16.34
CA ASP A 230 21.47 6.07 -16.91
C ASP A 230 22.16 7.37 -16.45
N GLN A 231 22.41 8.29 -17.38
CA GLN A 231 22.79 9.65 -17.06
C GLN A 231 21.61 10.33 -16.35
N PRO A 232 21.84 11.12 -15.29
CA PRO A 232 20.76 11.83 -14.62
C PRO A 232 20.07 12.77 -15.62
N ILE A 233 18.79 12.51 -15.89
CA ILE A 233 17.95 13.38 -16.71
C ILE A 233 17.58 14.58 -15.83
N VAL A 234 18.33 15.67 -15.95
CA VAL A 234 17.97 16.93 -15.31
C VAL A 234 16.97 17.65 -16.21
N TYR A 235 15.71 17.69 -15.77
CA TYR A 235 14.70 18.52 -16.42
C TYR A 235 15.01 19.99 -16.14
N TRP A 236 15.84 20.60 -16.99
CA TRP A 236 15.94 22.04 -17.04
C TRP A 236 14.66 22.57 -17.68
N LEU A 237 13.91 23.37 -16.93
CA LEU A 237 13.08 24.38 -17.58
C LEU A 237 14.07 25.43 -18.12
N GLU A 238 14.56 25.20 -19.34
CA GLU A 238 15.13 26.26 -20.17
C GLU A 238 14.05 27.34 -20.46
N PRO A 239 14.47 28.59 -20.68
CA PRO A 239 13.89 29.81 -20.07
C PRO A 239 12.58 30.36 -20.64
#